data_AF-A0A3N6PZ92-F1
#
_entry.id   AF-A0A3N6PZ92-F1
#
_cell.length_a   1.000
_cell.length_b   1.000
_cell.length_c   1.000
_cell.angle_alpha   90.00
_cell.angle_beta   90.00
_cell.angle_gamma   90.00
#
_symmetry.space_group_name_H-M   'P 1'
#
loop_
_entity.id
_entity.type
_entity.pdbx_description
1 polymer ?
#
loop_
_entity_poly.entity_id
_entity_poly.type
_entity_poly.pdbx_seq_one_letter_code
_entity_poly.pdbx_strand_id
1 'polypeptide(L)'
;MSFDVRSEEFHVIKLPCNNSGPGGILASYEGRLVCVTGNAADDGTILWTLMDAEKHEWSRRYFPIPIPYYDRSVETVFNFIGITDAGEFVYVPNRFRKLYYVLYYDPKRNKFHRVEFKGIADDESRLKHGLVNSRLYNIPAVMNHIESLRSF
;
A
#
# COMPACT_ATOMS: atom_id res chain seq x y z
N MET A 1 6.02 15.67 -10.06
CA MET A 1 6.37 17.10 -10.19
C MET A 1 7.75 17.29 -9.58
N SER A 2 8.59 18.10 -10.18
CA SER A 2 9.78 18.69 -9.54
C SER A 2 9.62 20.20 -9.51
N PHE A 3 10.30 20.85 -8.57
CA PHE A 3 10.29 22.31 -8.40
C PHE A 3 11.75 22.76 -8.34
N ASP A 4 12.16 23.59 -9.30
CA ASP A 4 13.48 24.22 -9.28
C ASP A 4 13.39 25.50 -8.44
N VAL A 5 14.06 25.49 -7.29
CA VAL A 5 14.08 26.63 -6.35
C VAL A 5 14.79 27.85 -6.93
N ARG A 6 15.72 27.67 -7.88
CA ARG A 6 16.49 28.78 -8.46
C ARG A 6 15.70 29.53 -9.52
N SER A 7 14.94 28.81 -10.34
CA SER A 7 14.10 29.39 -11.39
C SER A 7 12.65 29.60 -10.96
N GLU A 8 12.24 29.04 -9.81
CA GLU A 8 10.86 29.00 -9.31
C GLU A 8 9.89 28.30 -10.28
N GLU A 9 10.41 27.35 -11.09
CA GLU A 9 9.63 26.65 -12.09
C GLU A 9 9.20 25.24 -11.65
N PHE A 10 8.00 24.85 -12.07
CA PHE A 10 7.48 23.51 -11.91
C PHE A 10 7.69 22.68 -13.18
N HIS A 11 8.27 21.50 -13.04
CA HIS A 11 8.38 20.54 -14.13
C HIS A 11 7.52 19.29 -13.86
N VAL A 12 6.77 18.87 -14.87
CA VAL A 12 5.91 17.70 -14.80
C VAL A 12 6.74 16.47 -15.16
N ILE A 13 6.89 15.54 -14.21
CA ILE A 13 7.53 14.25 -14.45
C ILE A 13 6.46 13.30 -15.01
N LYS A 14 6.70 12.78 -16.21
CA LYS A 14 5.81 11.78 -16.81
C LYS A 14 5.91 10.47 -16.03
N LEU A 15 4.77 9.97 -15.58
CA LEU A 15 4.69 8.69 -14.86
C LEU A 15 4.78 7.52 -15.83
N PRO A 16 5.38 6.39 -15.41
CA PRO A 16 5.50 5.19 -16.24
C PRO A 16 4.16 4.48 -16.47
N CYS A 17 3.12 4.83 -15.69
CA CYS A 17 1.85 4.13 -15.59
C CYS A 17 0.66 4.84 -16.27
N ASN A 18 0.89 5.82 -17.15
CA ASN A 18 -0.18 6.64 -17.73
C ASN A 18 -1.26 5.89 -18.54
N ASN A 19 -1.08 4.59 -18.84
CA ASN A 19 -1.93 3.86 -19.79
C ASN A 19 -2.70 2.65 -19.21
N SER A 20 -2.64 2.36 -17.91
CA SER A 20 -3.26 1.13 -17.38
C SER A 20 -3.68 1.21 -15.92
N GLY A 21 -4.99 1.39 -15.69
CA GLY A 21 -5.64 1.10 -14.41
C GLY A 21 -5.45 2.14 -13.29
N PRO A 22 -6.06 1.93 -12.10
CA PRO A 22 -6.07 2.90 -11.02
C PRO A 22 -4.64 3.28 -10.64
N GLY A 23 -4.40 4.59 -10.56
CA GLY A 23 -3.08 5.21 -10.53
C GLY A 23 -2.13 4.60 -9.51
N GLY A 24 -0.85 4.52 -9.89
CA GLY A 24 0.20 4.06 -8.99
C GLY A 24 0.37 4.97 -7.78
N ILE A 25 0.85 4.39 -6.67
CA ILE A 25 1.15 5.12 -5.45
C ILE A 25 2.60 5.62 -5.52
N LEU A 26 2.78 6.92 -5.30
CA LEU A 26 4.11 7.50 -5.16
C LEU A 26 4.60 7.34 -3.72
N ALA A 27 5.84 6.89 -3.56
CA ALA A 27 6.49 6.72 -2.26
C ALA A 27 8.00 7.03 -2.36
N SER A 28 8.65 7.07 -1.21
CA SER A 28 10.11 7.07 -1.12
C SER A 28 10.60 5.65 -0.85
N TYR A 29 11.61 5.18 -1.58
CA TYR A 29 12.26 3.89 -1.35
C TYR A 29 13.76 4.06 -1.53
N GLU A 30 14.54 3.73 -0.51
CA GLU A 30 16.01 3.85 -0.52
C GLU A 30 16.49 5.26 -0.93
N GLY A 31 15.77 6.30 -0.50
CA GLY A 31 16.08 7.70 -0.79
C GLY A 31 15.73 8.16 -2.20
N ARG A 32 15.00 7.36 -2.98
CA ARG A 32 14.56 7.69 -4.34
C ARG A 32 13.04 7.74 -4.44
N LEU A 33 12.55 8.58 -5.34
CA LEU A 33 11.13 8.61 -5.69
C LEU A 33 10.78 7.34 -6.47
N VAL A 34 9.75 6.65 -6.02
CA VAL A 34 9.22 5.46 -6.68
C VAL A 34 7.73 5.59 -6.97
N CYS A 35 7.29 4.96 -8.05
CA CYS A 35 5.88 4.73 -8.36
C CYS A 35 5.60 3.22 -8.25
N VAL A 36 4.61 2.86 -7.44
CA VAL A 36 4.24 1.47 -7.17
C VAL A 36 2.91 1.17 -7.86
N THR A 37 2.89 0.13 -8.69
CA THR A 37 1.69 -0.31 -9.42
C THR A 37 1.45 -1.80 -9.21
N GLY A 38 0.19 -2.23 -9.25
CA GLY A 38 -0.13 -3.64 -9.40
C GLY A 38 0.30 -4.17 -10.77
N ASN A 39 0.58 -5.46 -10.87
CA ASN A 39 0.72 -6.13 -12.15
C ASN A 39 -0.67 -6.55 -12.66
N ALA A 40 -0.93 -6.43 -13.96
CA ALA A 40 -2.22 -6.83 -14.53
C ALA A 40 -2.27 -8.34 -14.82
N ALA A 41 -1.10 -8.97 -14.99
CA ALA A 41 -0.98 -10.38 -15.33
C ALA A 41 -1.02 -11.30 -14.10
N ASP A 42 -0.66 -10.79 -12.93
CA ASP A 42 -0.63 -11.53 -11.67
C ASP A 42 -0.75 -10.59 -10.48
N ASP A 43 -0.77 -11.18 -9.29
CA ASP A 43 -0.89 -10.49 -8.00
C ASP A 43 0.38 -9.73 -7.57
N GLY A 44 1.39 -9.64 -8.43
CA GLY A 44 2.66 -9.01 -8.16
C GLY A 44 2.61 -7.48 -8.09
N THR A 45 3.64 -6.90 -7.49
CA THR A 45 3.84 -5.45 -7.43
C THR A 45 5.00 -5.05 -8.33
N ILE A 46 4.84 -3.97 -9.09
CA ILE A 46 5.89 -3.37 -9.91
C ILE A 46 6.32 -2.07 -9.24
N LEU A 47 7.61 -1.96 -8.96
CA LEU A 47 8.25 -0.76 -8.46
C LEU A 47 8.98 -0.06 -9.61
N TRP A 48 8.57 1.16 -9.92
CA TRP A 48 9.24 2.02 -10.87
C TRP A 48 10.08 3.04 -10.11
N THR A 49 11.40 2.96 -10.22
CA THR A 49 12.32 3.92 -9.57
C THR A 49 12.69 5.02 -10.54
N LEU A 50 12.51 6.27 -10.13
CA LEU A 50 12.94 7.41 -10.95
C LEU A 50 14.47 7.45 -10.99
N MET A 51 15.04 7.37 -12.19
CA MET A 51 16.48 7.41 -12.42
C MET A 51 16.93 8.82 -12.81
N ASP A 52 16.14 9.49 -13.65
CA ASP A 52 16.42 10.84 -14.15
C ASP A 52 15.09 11.59 -14.32
N ALA A 53 14.92 12.68 -13.57
CA ALA A 53 13.69 13.46 -13.56
C ALA A 53 13.49 14.28 -14.85
N GLU A 54 14.58 14.79 -15.41
CA GLU A 54 14.59 15.63 -16.61
C GLU A 54 14.31 14.79 -17.87
N LYS A 55 14.93 13.61 -17.96
CA LYS A 55 14.69 12.66 -19.05
C LYS A 55 13.44 11.81 -18.87
N HIS A 56 12.80 11.89 -17.69
CA HIS A 56 11.67 11.06 -17.30
C HIS A 56 11.97 9.55 -17.37
N GLU A 57 13.19 9.15 -16.99
CA GLU A 57 13.63 7.76 -17.06
C GLU A 57 13.28 7.01 -15.78
N TRP A 58 12.65 5.85 -15.94
CA TRP A 58 12.23 4.98 -14.85
C TRP A 58 12.83 3.59 -15.00
N SER A 59 13.34 3.03 -13.90
CA SER A 59 13.80 1.64 -13.83
C SER A 59 12.69 0.76 -13.24
N ARG A 60 12.37 -0.33 -13.93
CA ARG A 60 11.31 -1.27 -13.53
C ARG A 60 11.90 -2.42 -12.70
N ARG A 61 11.35 -2.65 -11.51
CA ARG A 61 11.62 -3.84 -10.70
C ARG A 61 10.33 -4.55 -10.34
N TYR A 62 10.28 -5.86 -10.59
CA TYR A 62 9.13 -6.69 -10.27
C TYR A 62 9.34 -7.39 -8.93
N PHE A 63 8.30 -7.36 -8.09
CA PHE A 63 8.24 -8.06 -6.83
C PHE A 63 7.06 -9.05 -6.88
N PRO A 64 7.33 -10.37 -6.95
CA PRO A 64 6.26 -11.34 -6.83
C PRO A 64 5.70 -11.25 -5.42
N ILE A 65 4.37 -11.15 -5.29
CA ILE A 65 3.74 -11.37 -3.99
C ILE A 65 3.50 -12.88 -3.87
N PRO A 66 4.15 -13.60 -2.93
CA PRO A 66 3.90 -15.03 -2.69
C PRO A 66 2.59 -15.30 -1.95
N ILE A 67 1.92 -14.25 -1.46
CA ILE A 67 0.56 -14.32 -0.92
C ILE A 67 -0.38 -14.01 -2.10
N PRO A 68 -1.38 -14.85 -2.41
CA PRO A 68 -2.38 -14.47 -3.39
C PRO A 68 -3.00 -13.14 -2.97
N TYR A 69 -3.12 -12.20 -3.90
CA TYR A 69 -3.78 -10.89 -3.73
C TYR A 69 -5.13 -11.03 -3.04
N TYR A 70 -5.75 -12.19 -3.21
CA TYR A 70 -6.89 -12.68 -2.45
C TYR A 70 -6.48 -13.70 -1.37
N ASP A 71 -6.49 -13.29 -0.10
CA ASP A 71 -6.40 -14.26 1.00
C ASP A 71 -7.76 -14.93 1.21
N ARG A 72 -7.84 -16.22 0.89
CA ARG A 72 -9.06 -17.03 1.06
C ARG A 72 -9.50 -17.16 2.51
N SER A 73 -8.59 -17.08 3.48
CA SER A 73 -8.91 -17.21 4.90
C SER A 73 -9.73 -16.02 5.42
N VAL A 74 -9.55 -14.85 4.83
CA VAL A 74 -10.28 -13.61 5.16
C VAL A 74 -11.18 -13.12 4.03
N GLU A 75 -11.21 -13.85 2.90
CA GLU A 75 -11.98 -13.54 1.68
C GLU A 75 -11.90 -12.05 1.29
N THR A 76 -10.68 -11.53 1.27
CA THR A 76 -10.41 -10.10 1.04
C THR A 76 -9.18 -9.91 0.17
N VAL A 77 -9.17 -8.75 -0.49
CA VAL A 77 -8.06 -8.30 -1.32
C VAL A 77 -7.17 -7.39 -0.51
N PHE A 78 -5.85 -7.48 -0.68
CA PHE A 78 -4.91 -6.58 -0.04
C PHE A 78 -4.48 -5.45 -0.98
N ASN A 79 -4.67 -4.21 -0.53
CA ASN A 79 -4.24 -3.01 -1.22
C ASN A 79 -2.88 -2.57 -0.70
N PHE A 80 -1.96 -2.26 -1.60
CA PHE A 80 -0.73 -1.56 -1.25
C PHE A 80 -1.06 -0.15 -0.78
N ILE A 81 -0.48 0.29 0.33
CA ILE A 81 -0.70 1.65 0.88
C ILE A 81 0.58 2.47 0.99
N GLY A 82 1.76 1.86 0.86
CA GLY A 82 3.03 2.57 0.89
C GLY A 82 4.20 1.72 1.36
N ILE A 83 5.29 2.39 1.73
CA ILE A 83 6.56 1.80 2.11
C ILE A 83 7.01 2.41 3.44
N THR A 84 7.42 1.57 4.40
CA THR A 84 8.01 2.03 5.66
C THR A 84 9.40 2.62 5.45
N ASP A 85 9.91 3.37 6.43
CA ASP A 85 11.29 3.89 6.41
C ASP A 85 12.34 2.77 6.36
N ALA A 86 11.99 1.56 6.82
CA ALA A 86 12.83 0.37 6.73
C ALA A 86 12.82 -0.27 5.33
N GLY A 87 11.98 0.21 4.41
CA GLY A 87 11.82 -0.31 3.06
C GLY A 87 10.84 -1.49 2.96
N GLU A 88 9.99 -1.71 3.97
CA GLU A 88 8.97 -2.75 3.92
C GLU A 88 7.73 -2.25 3.19
N PHE A 89 7.17 -3.07 2.31
CA PHE A 89 5.93 -2.75 1.61
C PHE A 89 4.74 -3.08 2.50
N VAL A 90 3.82 -2.14 2.62
CA VAL A 90 2.67 -2.26 3.52
C VAL A 90 1.41 -2.50 2.72
N TYR A 91 0.69 -3.56 3.08
CA TYR A 91 -0.59 -3.92 2.48
C TYR A 91 -1.68 -4.04 3.54
N VAL A 92 -2.85 -3.52 3.22
CA VAL A 92 -4.03 -3.57 4.10
C VAL A 92 -5.21 -4.21 3.38
N PRO A 93 -6.09 -4.94 4.08
CA PRO A 93 -7.25 -5.53 3.45
C PRO A 93 -8.23 -4.44 3.02
N ASN A 94 -8.74 -4.56 1.80
CA ASN A 94 -9.74 -3.67 1.20
C ASN A 94 -11.10 -3.77 1.91
N ARG A 95 -11.37 -4.90 2.55
CA ARG A 95 -12.62 -5.16 3.28
C ARG A 95 -12.33 -5.80 4.62
N PHE A 96 -13.09 -5.36 5.63
CA PHE A 96 -13.04 -5.93 6.97
C PHE A 96 -14.05 -7.09 7.08
N ARG A 97 -13.56 -8.22 7.60
CA ARG A 97 -14.39 -9.33 8.08
C ARG A 97 -14.01 -9.64 9.53
N LYS A 98 -14.00 -10.92 9.92
CA LYS A 98 -13.70 -11.38 11.30
C LYS A 98 -12.28 -11.08 11.79
N LEU A 99 -11.33 -10.89 10.86
CA LEU A 99 -9.93 -10.64 11.16
C LEU A 99 -9.44 -9.45 10.35
N TYR A 100 -8.74 -8.54 11.02
CA TYR A 100 -8.02 -7.43 10.39
C TYR A 100 -6.54 -7.55 10.74
N TYR A 101 -5.71 -7.63 9.72
CA TYR A 101 -4.27 -7.60 9.89
C TYR A 101 -3.62 -6.79 8.78
N VAL A 102 -2.49 -6.17 9.11
CA VAL A 102 -1.64 -5.46 8.14
C VAL A 102 -0.50 -6.39 7.76
N LEU A 103 -0.22 -6.47 6.45
CA LEU A 103 0.91 -7.22 5.92
C LEU A 103 2.08 -6.30 5.65
N TYR A 104 3.24 -6.72 6.12
CA TYR A 104 4.51 -6.10 5.83
C TYR A 104 5.36 -7.08 5.03
N TYR A 105 5.90 -6.62 3.91
CA TYR A 105 6.80 -7.38 3.06
C TYR A 105 8.18 -6.73 3.06
N ASP A 106 9.20 -7.47 3.45
CA ASP A 106 10.59 -7.08 3.28
C ASP A 106 11.11 -7.63 1.93
N PRO A 107 11.26 -6.79 0.90
CA PRO A 107 11.78 -7.21 -0.41
C PRO A 107 13.26 -7.62 -0.38
N LYS A 108 14.04 -7.18 0.61
CA LYS A 108 15.45 -7.54 0.74
C LYS A 108 15.61 -8.94 1.32
N ARG A 109 14.78 -9.27 2.30
CA ARG A 109 14.77 -10.59 2.95
C ARG A 109 13.82 -11.58 2.29
N ASN A 110 12.97 -11.11 1.38
CA ASN A 110 11.87 -11.84 0.79
C ASN A 110 10.98 -12.51 1.85
N LYS A 111 10.61 -11.75 2.88
CA LYS A 111 9.84 -12.24 4.03
C LYS A 111 8.63 -11.37 4.30
N PHE A 112 7.57 -12.02 4.78
CA PHE A 112 6.36 -11.36 5.23
C PHE A 112 6.23 -11.48 6.74
N HIS A 113 5.64 -10.46 7.34
CA HIS A 113 5.04 -10.59 8.67
C HIS A 113 3.67 -9.92 8.69
N ARG A 114 2.84 -10.38 9.61
CA ARG A 114 1.45 -9.91 9.77
C ARG A 114 1.28 -9.33 11.16
N VAL A 115 0.61 -8.19 11.23
CA VAL A 115 0.24 -7.55 12.49
C VAL A 115 -1.27 -7.59 12.61
N GLU A 116 -1.77 -8.44 13.51
CA GLU A 116 -3.20 -8.63 13.76
C GLU A 116 -3.71 -7.57 14.72
N PHE A 117 -4.85 -6.96 14.41
CA PHE A 117 -5.54 -6.00 15.26
C PHE A 117 -6.81 -6.64 15.83
N LYS A 118 -6.85 -6.77 17.15
CA LYS A 118 -8.02 -7.25 17.90
C LYS A 118 -8.89 -6.06 18.32
N GLY A 119 -10.20 -6.23 18.50
CA GLY A 119 -11.11 -5.18 19.01
C GLY A 119 -11.87 -4.41 17.94
N ILE A 120 -11.32 -4.26 16.73
CA ILE A 120 -11.89 -3.41 15.67
C ILE A 120 -12.93 -4.17 14.83
N ALA A 121 -12.77 -5.49 14.69
CA ALA A 121 -13.61 -6.30 13.81
C ALA A 121 -13.80 -7.76 14.29
N ASP A 122 -13.51 -8.04 15.56
CA ASP A 122 -13.81 -9.36 16.13
C ASP A 122 -15.33 -9.58 16.28
N ASP A 123 -15.72 -10.84 16.46
CA ASP A 123 -17.12 -11.24 16.52
C ASP A 123 -17.88 -10.54 17.67
N GLU A 124 -17.24 -10.28 18.81
CA GLU A 124 -17.87 -9.63 19.98
C GLU A 124 -18.14 -8.14 19.70
N SER A 125 -17.13 -7.43 19.20
CA SER A 125 -17.26 -6.03 18.76
C SER A 125 -18.33 -5.87 17.68
N ARG A 126 -18.33 -6.76 16.68
CA ARG A 126 -19.33 -6.76 15.61
C ARG A 126 -20.73 -7.05 16.13
N LEU A 127 -20.89 -7.98 17.07
CA LEU A 127 -22.17 -8.25 17.73
C LEU A 127 -22.68 -7.01 18.48
N LYS A 128 -21.82 -6.39 19.28
CA LYS A 128 -22.15 -5.23 20.11
C LYS A 128 -22.60 -4.01 19.30
N HIS A 129 -22.05 -3.85 18.09
CA HIS A 129 -22.34 -2.72 17.20
C HIS A 129 -23.32 -3.06 16.06
N GLY A 130 -23.95 -4.24 16.06
CA GLY A 130 -24.91 -4.63 15.02
C GLY A 130 -24.28 -4.88 13.64
N LEU A 131 -22.97 -5.14 13.61
CA LEU A 131 -22.16 -5.29 12.40
C LEU A 131 -21.95 -6.75 11.98
N VAL A 132 -22.66 -7.71 12.59
CA VAL A 132 -22.45 -9.16 12.43
C VAL A 132 -22.37 -9.59 10.95
N ASN A 133 -23.23 -9.02 10.10
CA ASN A 133 -23.32 -9.33 8.67
C ASN A 133 -22.84 -8.20 7.74
N SER A 134 -22.35 -7.08 8.27
CA SER A 134 -21.91 -5.95 7.44
C SER A 134 -20.44 -6.09 7.05
N ARG A 135 -20.17 -5.84 5.77
CA ARG A 135 -18.82 -5.56 5.27
C ARG A 135 -18.52 -4.11 5.59
N LEU A 136 -17.53 -3.85 6.45
CA LEU A 136 -17.02 -2.49 6.57
C LEU A 136 -16.08 -2.27 5.39
N TYR A 137 -16.38 -1.24 4.61
CA TYR A 137 -15.53 -0.79 3.51
C TYR A 137 -14.75 0.44 4.00
N ASN A 138 -13.47 0.52 3.63
CA ASN A 138 -12.63 1.71 3.75
C ASN A 138 -12.45 2.26 5.18
N ILE A 139 -11.63 1.60 6.01
CA ILE A 139 -10.89 2.38 7.02
C ILE A 139 -9.72 3.02 6.27
N PRO A 140 -9.63 4.36 6.21
CA PRO A 140 -8.47 5.02 5.65
C PRO A 140 -7.25 4.65 6.51
N ALA A 141 -6.42 3.74 6.00
CA ALA A 141 -5.12 3.46 6.60
C ALA A 141 -4.15 4.54 6.14
N VAL A 142 -3.82 5.46 7.04
CA VAL A 142 -2.81 6.49 6.80
C VAL A 142 -1.49 5.99 7.37
N MET A 143 -0.49 5.86 6.51
CA MET A 143 0.86 5.49 6.94
C MET A 143 1.41 6.56 7.89
N ASN A 144 2.07 6.11 8.96
CA ASN A 144 2.68 6.97 10.00
C ASN A 144 1.70 7.82 10.82
N HIS A 145 0.40 7.50 10.78
CA HIS A 145 -0.59 8.13 11.62
C HIS A 145 -0.77 7.34 12.93
N ILE A 146 -0.48 7.98 14.05
CA ILE A 146 -0.79 7.46 15.39
C ILE A 146 -1.95 8.26 15.94
N GLU A 147 -3.15 7.68 15.87
CA GLU A 147 -4.28 8.15 16.67
C GLU A 147 -4.44 7.24 17.88
N SER A 148 -4.35 7.81 19.07
CA SER A 148 -4.75 7.14 20.30
C SER A 148 -6.27 7.06 20.31
N LEU A 149 -6.84 5.87 20.08
CA LEU A 149 -8.28 5.58 20.28
C LEU A 149 -8.71 5.60 21.76
N ARG A 150 -8.00 6.35 22.62
CA ARG A 150 -8.52 6.70 23.95
C ARG A 150 -9.27 8.00 23.85
N SER A 151 -10.57 7.92 23.65
CA SER A 151 -11.50 9.04 23.88
C SER A 151 -12.87 8.49 24.27
N PHE A 152 -13.14 8.62 25.57
CA PHE A 152 -14.38 8.50 26.36
C PHE A 152 -15.17 7.18 26.38
#